data_AF-A0A9X6P6A2-F1
#
_entry.id   AF-A0A9X6P6A2-F1
#
_cell.length_a   1.000
_cell.length_b   1.000
_cell.length_c   1.000
_cell.angle_alpha   90.00
_cell.angle_beta   90.00
_cell.angle_gamma   90.00
#
_symmetry.space_group_name_H-M   'P 1'
#
loop_
_entity.id
_entity.type
_entity.pdbx_description
1 polymer ?
#
loop_
_entity_poly.entity_id
_entity_poly.type
_entity_poly.pdbx_seq_one_letter_code
_entity_poly.pdbx_strand_id
1 'polypeptide(L)'
;MQIIFDDRGCKSFFKKYSRQKKIIKNLIEKAIVKEVTTGMTKIKLASRKRINGQKIYEFRLNLGTIGSARIAFSVFKDKAIIYFISKDMEKASFSKAFEKVLR
;
A
#
# COMPACT_ATOMS: atom_id res chain seq x y z
N MET A 1 -14.45 -6.37 3.01
CA MET A 1 -13.02 -6.56 3.35
C MET A 1 -12.55 -5.32 4.10
N GLN A 2 -12.01 -5.46 5.31
CA GLN A 2 -11.52 -4.34 6.11
C GLN A 2 -10.14 -3.88 5.62
N ILE A 3 -9.87 -2.57 5.57
CA ILE A 3 -8.54 -2.04 5.24
C ILE A 3 -7.90 -1.44 6.48
N ILE A 4 -6.72 -1.95 6.84
CA ILE A 4 -5.93 -1.52 8.00
C ILE A 4 -4.66 -0.84 7.49
N PHE A 5 -4.27 0.28 8.12
CA PHE A 5 -3.04 1.00 7.79
C PHE A 5 -2.06 0.83 8.94
N ASP A 6 -0.89 0.27 8.66
CA ASP A 6 0.19 0.13 9.63
C ASP A 6 0.87 1.48 9.84
N ASP A 7 0.84 1.97 11.08
CA ASP A 7 1.41 3.27 11.43
C ASP A 7 2.91 3.34 11.16
N ARG A 8 3.65 2.21 11.22
CA ARG A 8 5.11 2.19 11.00
C ARG A 8 5.50 2.75 9.64
N GLY A 9 4.71 2.45 8.60
CA GLY A 9 4.99 2.95 7.24
C GLY A 9 3.96 3.93 6.68
N CYS A 10 2.78 4.06 7.28
CA CYS A 10 1.74 4.95 6.77
C CYS A 10 1.66 6.30 7.52
N LYS A 11 2.15 6.38 8.76
CA LYS A 11 1.97 7.58 9.61
C LYS A 11 2.59 8.83 9.01
N SER A 12 3.83 8.75 8.52
CA SER A 12 4.53 9.89 7.92
C SER A 12 3.80 10.40 6.66
N PHE A 13 3.31 9.49 5.81
CA PHE A 13 2.54 9.82 4.63
C PHE A 13 1.25 10.56 4.99
N PHE A 14 0.47 10.03 5.93
CA PHE A 14 -0.77 10.67 6.37
C PHE A 14 -0.56 11.95 7.17
N LYS A 15 0.59 12.13 7.83
CA LYS A 15 0.95 13.42 8.45
C LYS A 15 1.19 14.48 7.37
N LYS A 16 1.89 14.13 6.28
CA LYS A 16 2.16 15.03 5.15
C LYS A 16 0.89 15.41 4.38
N TYR A 17 -0.03 14.46 4.18
CA TYR A 17 -1.29 14.65 3.45
C TYR A 17 -2.52 14.61 4.38
N SER A 18 -2.42 15.27 5.53
CA SER A 18 -3.44 15.21 6.59
C SER A 18 -4.82 15.69 6.11
N ARG A 19 -4.86 16.77 5.33
CA ARG A 19 -6.09 17.34 4.76
C ARG A 19 -6.79 16.38 3.78
N GLN A 20 -6.03 15.53 3.08
CA GLN A 20 -6.55 14.57 2.10
C GLN A 20 -6.68 13.14 2.65
N LYS A 21 -6.37 12.91 3.94
CA LYS A 21 -6.30 11.57 4.55
C LYS A 21 -7.54 10.72 4.26
N LYS A 22 -8.74 11.29 4.39
CA LYS A 22 -10.01 10.58 4.14
C LYS A 22 -10.12 10.14 2.67
N ILE A 23 -9.81 11.03 1.73
CA ILE A 23 -9.88 10.74 0.29
C ILE A 23 -8.84 9.68 -0.09
N ILE A 24 -7.61 9.79 0.42
CA ILE A 24 -6.54 8.81 0.18
C ILE A 24 -6.97 7.42 0.65
N LYS A 25 -7.50 7.31 1.87
CA LYS A 25 -7.98 6.02 2.40
C LYS A 25 -9.05 5.41 1.50
N ASN A 26 -10.05 6.20 1.09
CA ASN A 26 -11.12 5.73 0.21
C ASN A 26 -10.60 5.26 -1.16
N LEU A 27 -9.62 5.97 -1.74
CA LEU A 27 -9.03 5.58 -3.02
C LEU A 27 -8.24 4.28 -2.91
N ILE A 28 -7.45 4.13 -1.83
CA ILE A 28 -6.70 2.90 -1.56
C ILE A 28 -7.65 1.73 -1.35
N GLU A 29 -8.70 1.91 -0.54
CA GLU A 29 -9.70 0.87 -0.30
C GLU A 29 -10.37 0.41 -1.58
N LYS A 30 -10.87 1.33 -2.42
CA LYS A 30 -11.46 1.00 -3.72
C LYS A 30 -10.48 0.25 -4.63
N ALA A 31 -9.21 0.68 -4.66
CA ALA A 31 -8.20 0.04 -5.47
C ALA A 31 -7.87 -1.38 -4.99
N ILE A 32 -7.72 -1.58 -3.68
CA ILE A 32 -7.44 -2.90 -3.09
C ILE A 32 -8.60 -3.85 -3.32
N VAL A 33 -9.84 -3.41 -3.08
CA VAL A 33 -11.05 -4.21 -3.35
C VAL A 33 -11.08 -4.61 -4.82
N LYS A 34 -10.84 -3.67 -5.74
CA LYS A 34 -10.80 -3.95 -7.18
C LYS A 34 -9.72 -4.97 -7.53
N GLU A 35 -8.49 -4.80 -7.05
CA GLU A 35 -7.41 -5.75 -7.35
C GLU A 35 -7.75 -7.14 -6.83
N VAL A 36 -8.32 -7.27 -5.63
CA VAL A 36 -8.76 -8.56 -5.08
C VAL A 36 -9.86 -9.19 -5.93
N THR A 37 -10.89 -8.42 -6.34
CA THR A 37 -11.99 -8.97 -7.16
C THR A 37 -11.55 -9.34 -8.57
N THR A 38 -10.54 -8.67 -9.12
CA THR A 38 -9.99 -8.98 -10.45
C THR A 38 -8.84 -9.98 -10.42
N GLY A 39 -8.63 -10.70 -9.31
CA GLY A 39 -7.60 -11.74 -9.22
C GLY A 39 -6.16 -11.23 -9.15
N MET A 40 -5.94 -10.00 -8.67
CA MET A 40 -4.63 -9.39 -8.43
C MET A 40 -3.75 -9.33 -9.69
N THR A 41 -4.28 -8.80 -10.79
CA THR A 41 -3.58 -8.80 -12.09
C THR A 41 -2.60 -7.65 -12.28
N LYS A 42 -2.74 -6.54 -11.54
CA LYS A 42 -1.88 -5.34 -11.71
C LYS A 42 -0.93 -5.08 -10.55
N ILE A 43 -0.53 -6.15 -9.85
CA ILE A 43 0.34 -6.09 -8.69
C ILE A 43 1.70 -6.73 -8.96
N LYS A 44 2.67 -6.41 -8.13
CA LYS A 44 4.02 -7.00 -8.11
C LYS A 44 4.37 -7.42 -6.68
N LEU A 45 5.45 -8.18 -6.50
CA LEU A 45 5.99 -8.43 -5.16
C LEU A 45 6.78 -7.22 -4.67
N ALA A 46 6.42 -6.73 -3.48
CA ALA A 46 7.08 -5.64 -2.78
C ALA A 46 8.35 -6.11 -2.05
N SER A 47 8.29 -7.33 -1.51
CA SER A 47 9.37 -7.97 -0.77
C SER A 47 9.29 -9.50 -0.94
N ARG A 48 10.42 -10.18 -0.74
CA ARG A 48 10.46 -11.65 -0.60
C ARG A 48 10.06 -12.11 0.80
N LYS A 49 10.08 -11.20 1.79
CA LYS A 49 9.59 -11.46 3.14
C LYS A 49 8.09 -11.69 3.13
N ARG A 50 7.63 -12.38 4.16
CA ARG A 50 6.22 -12.61 4.43
C ARG A 50 5.87 -12.04 5.80
N ILE A 51 4.66 -11.51 5.92
CA ILE A 51 4.10 -11.09 7.21
C ILE A 51 2.96 -12.03 7.53
N ASN A 52 3.04 -12.73 8.66
CA ASN A 52 2.06 -13.73 9.08
C ASN A 52 1.77 -14.76 7.97
N GLY A 53 2.83 -15.25 7.31
CA GLY A 53 2.74 -16.21 6.22
C GLY A 53 2.25 -15.64 4.87
N GLN A 54 1.78 -14.39 4.82
CA GLN A 54 1.29 -13.76 3.60
C GLN A 54 2.37 -13.06 2.79
N LYS A 55 2.24 -13.15 1.46
CA LYS A 55 3.04 -12.38 0.50
C LYS A 55 2.74 -10.89 0.66
N ILE A 56 3.74 -10.06 0.36
CA ILE A 56 3.61 -8.61 0.35
C ILE A 56 3.68 -8.13 -1.08
N TYR A 57 2.61 -7.49 -1.51
CA TYR A 57 2.39 -7.01 -2.86
C TYR A 57 2.55 -5.50 -2.93
N GLU A 58 2.78 -4.99 -4.14
CA GLU A 58 2.77 -3.57 -4.43
C GLU A 58 2.10 -3.24 -5.76
N PHE A 59 1.49 -2.05 -5.82
CA PHE A 59 1.06 -1.43 -7.07
C PHE A 59 1.17 0.09 -7.01
N ARG A 60 1.11 0.71 -8.19
CA ARG A 60 0.99 2.16 -8.36
C ARG A 60 -0.48 2.54 -8.39
N LEU A 61 -0.86 3.52 -7.57
CA LEU A 61 -2.19 4.10 -7.52
C LEU A 61 -2.14 5.60 -7.84
N ASN A 62 -3.08 6.10 -8.64
CA ASN A 62 -3.31 7.54 -8.73
C ASN A 62 -4.19 8.00 -7.55
N LEU A 63 -3.68 8.93 -6.75
CA LEU A 63 -4.39 9.48 -5.59
C LEU A 63 -5.08 10.83 -5.91
N GLY A 64 -5.36 11.09 -7.19
CA GLY A 64 -6.01 12.32 -7.64
C GLY A 64 -5.04 13.50 -7.68
N THR A 65 -5.43 14.61 -7.07
CA THR A 65 -4.67 15.88 -7.10
C THR A 65 -3.31 15.79 -6.43
N ILE A 66 -3.09 14.82 -5.53
CA ILE A 66 -1.78 14.60 -4.91
C ILE A 66 -0.84 13.75 -5.80
N GLY A 67 -1.32 13.27 -6.95
CA GLY A 67 -0.60 12.45 -7.92
C GLY A 67 -0.50 10.97 -7.55
N SER A 68 0.40 10.23 -8.22
CA SER A 68 0.55 8.78 -8.00
C SER A 68 1.36 8.41 -6.74
N ALA A 69 1.06 7.28 -6.12
CA ALA A 69 1.82 6.68 -5.02
C ALA A 69 1.95 5.17 -5.22
N ARG A 70 3.02 4.57 -4.68
CA ARG A 70 3.20 3.13 -4.58
C ARG A 70 2.78 2.67 -3.21
N ILE A 71 2.10 1.53 -3.16
CA ILE A 71 1.46 1.01 -1.96
C ILE A 71 1.97 -0.41 -1.76
N ALA A 72 2.51 -0.73 -0.58
CA ALA A 72 2.82 -2.09 -0.17
C ALA A 72 1.73 -2.64 0.74
N PHE A 73 1.25 -3.85 0.48
CA PHE A 73 0.13 -4.43 1.21
C PHE A 73 0.14 -5.96 1.19
N SER A 74 -0.58 -6.58 2.13
CA SER A 74 -0.97 -8.00 2.08
C SER A 74 -2.47 -8.11 2.13
N VAL A 75 -2.99 -9.20 1.55
CA VAL A 75 -4.41 -9.56 1.60
C VAL A 75 -4.55 -10.84 2.42
N PHE A 76 -5.52 -10.82 3.33
CA PHE A 76 -5.98 -11.93 4.14
C PHE A 76 -7.46 -12.21 3.78
N LYS A 77 -8.06 -13.25 4.36
CA LYS A 77 -9.42 -13.69 4.02
C LYS A 77 -10.47 -12.56 4.15
N ASP A 78 -10.36 -11.74 5.19
CA ASP A 78 -11.36 -10.73 5.58
C ASP A 78 -10.82 -9.29 5.57
N LYS A 79 -9.49 -9.12 5.50
CA LYS A 79 -8.82 -7.82 5.60
C LYS A 79 -7.63 -7.68 4.66
N ALA A 80 -7.27 -6.44 4.36
CA ALA A 80 -5.99 -6.08 3.78
C ALA A 80 -5.24 -5.14 4.71
N ILE A 81 -3.92 -5.33 4.81
CA ILE A 81 -3.04 -4.47 5.61
C ILE A 81 -2.14 -3.70 4.66
N ILE A 82 -2.19 -2.38 4.75
CA ILE A 82 -1.33 -1.45 4.04
C ILE A 82 -0.12 -1.16 4.92
N TYR A 83 1.06 -1.58 4.50
CA TYR A 83 2.28 -1.43 5.28
C TYR A 83 3.02 -0.15 4.97
N PHE A 84 2.99 0.32 3.72
CA PHE A 84 3.79 1.47 3.30
C PHE A 84 3.18 2.19 2.11
N ILE A 85 3.23 3.52 2.13
CA ILE A 85 2.79 4.37 1.03
C ILE A 85 3.91 5.36 0.73
N SER A 86 4.34 5.44 -0.53
CA SER A 86 5.39 6.35 -0.96
C SER A 86 5.07 7.03 -2.28
N LYS A 87 5.55 8.26 -2.43
CA LYS A 87 5.56 8.99 -3.71
C LYS A 87 6.66 8.50 -4.66
N ASP A 88 7.59 7.70 -4.14
CA ASP A 88 8.66 7.10 -4.94
C ASP A 88 8.08 6.06 -5.91
N MET A 89 8.20 6.36 -7.20
CA MET A 89 7.69 5.56 -8.31
C MET A 89 8.69 4.54 -8.83
N GLU A 90 9.94 4.59 -8.42
CA GLU A 90 10.92 3.62 -8.83
C GLU A 90 10.80 2.36 -7.97
N LYS A 91 10.65 1.18 -8.61
CA LYS A 91 10.41 -0.07 -7.87
C LYS A 91 11.57 -0.39 -6.91
N ALA A 92 12.81 -0.23 -7.37
CA ALA A 92 13.98 -0.61 -6.58
C ALA A 92 14.12 0.27 -5.35
N SER A 93 14.04 1.59 -5.52
CA SER A 93 14.06 2.55 -4.41
C SER A 93 12.87 2.37 -3.45
N PHE A 94 11.65 2.18 -3.97
CA PHE A 94 10.48 1.85 -3.15
C PHE A 94 10.68 0.60 -2.30
N SER A 95 11.16 -0.49 -2.92
CA SER A 95 11.38 -1.77 -2.22
C SER A 95 12.44 -1.61 -1.13
N LYS A 96 13.53 -0.88 -1.41
CA LYS A 96 14.59 -0.60 -0.43
C LYS A 96 14.09 0.25 0.74
N ALA A 97 13.26 1.26 0.48
CA ALA A 97 12.63 2.06 1.52
C ALA A 97 11.67 1.22 2.37
N PHE A 98 10.87 0.38 1.73
CA PHE A 98 9.94 -0.52 2.41
C PHE A 98 10.66 -1.54 3.30
N GLU A 99 11.77 -2.13 2.84
CA GLU A 99 12.58 -3.05 3.64
C GLU A 99 13.10 -2.44 4.94
N LYS A 100 13.30 -1.11 4.98
CA LYS A 100 13.66 -0.41 6.22
C LYS A 100 12.50 -0.29 7.20
N VAL A 101 11.26 -0.19 6.70
CA VAL A 101 10.04 -0.16 7.52
C VAL A 101 9.72 -1.54 8.10
N LEU A 102 10.16 -2.62 7.41
CA LEU A 102 9.99 -4.00 7.86
C LEU A 102 11.00 -4.47 8.91
N ARG A 103 12.05 -3.69 9.18
CA ARG A 103 13.02 -3.98 10.25
C ARG A 103 12.45 -3.57 11.59
#